data_AF-D3DFY0-F1
#
_entry.id   AF-D3DFY0-F1
#
_cell.length_a   1.000
_cell.length_b   1.000
_cell.length_c   1.000
_cell.angle_alpha   90.00
_cell.angle_beta   90.00
_cell.angle_gamma   90.00
#
_symmetry.space_group_name_H-M   'P 1'
#
loop_
_entity.id
_entity.type
_entity.pdbx_description
1 polymer ?
#
loop_
_entity_poly.entity_id
_entity_poly.type
_entity_poly.pdbx_seq_one_letter_code
_entity_poly.pdbx_strand_id
1 'polypeptide(L)'
;MGGIRKKEIKNFGIKLLDEVLSRIADIDKNRAYDVLSFYMDYEKSINNVSKVIKRNGIVAYVVGNRKVKGIEIPNDEITVKFFERNGFSHIKTVIREIPNKRMPKRNSPSNIAGITDTTMSHEYIVILKKE
;
A
#
# COMPACT_ATOMS: atom_id res chain seq x y z
N MET A 1 -6.88 -9.85 0.74
CA MET A 1 -5.44 -9.80 0.41
C MET A 1 -4.66 -10.07 1.69
N GLY A 2 -3.52 -10.74 1.60
CA GLY A 2 -2.72 -11.17 2.75
C GLY A 2 -2.97 -12.61 3.20
N GLY A 3 -3.63 -13.44 2.39
CA GLY A 3 -4.23 -14.73 2.78
C GLY A 3 -3.33 -15.64 3.62
N ILE A 4 -2.47 -16.42 2.97
CA ILE A 4 -1.52 -17.31 3.68
C ILE A 4 -0.22 -16.53 3.93
N ARG A 5 0.21 -16.49 5.19
CA ARG A 5 1.50 -15.91 5.57
C ARG A 5 2.63 -16.64 4.85
N LYS A 6 3.44 -15.88 4.08
CA LYS A 6 4.64 -16.41 3.45
C LYS A 6 5.76 -16.57 4.48
N LYS A 7 6.66 -17.52 4.28
CA LYS A 7 7.82 -17.76 5.16
C LYS A 7 9.15 -17.41 4.50
N GLU A 8 9.09 -16.95 3.24
CA GLU A 8 10.26 -16.59 2.44
C GLU A 8 10.16 -15.13 2.04
N ILE A 9 11.30 -14.45 2.08
CA ILE A 9 11.42 -13.05 1.66
C ILE A 9 11.49 -13.04 0.14
N LYS A 10 10.63 -12.21 -0.49
CA LYS A 10 10.64 -11.96 -1.92
C LYS A 10 10.79 -10.47 -2.15
N ASN A 11 11.70 -10.09 -3.05
CA ASN A 11 11.78 -8.72 -3.53
C ASN A 11 10.75 -8.48 -4.63
N PHE A 12 10.10 -7.32 -4.57
CA PHE A 12 9.21 -6.86 -5.62
C PHE A 12 9.98 -6.19 -6.74
N GLY A 13 11.22 -5.74 -6.53
CA GLY A 13 11.95 -4.90 -7.50
C GLY A 13 11.40 -3.47 -7.55
N ILE A 14 10.71 -3.06 -6.49
CA ILE A 14 10.25 -1.70 -6.26
C ILE A 14 11.03 -1.24 -5.04
N LYS A 15 12.07 -0.43 -5.27
CA LYS A 15 13.03 0.00 -4.24
C LYS A 15 12.33 0.44 -2.94
N LEU A 16 11.32 1.29 -3.07
CA LEU A 16 10.54 1.82 -1.94
C LEU A 16 9.86 0.72 -1.11
N LEU A 17 9.23 -0.26 -1.75
CA LEU A 17 8.55 -1.35 -1.06
C LEU A 17 9.55 -2.32 -0.43
N ASP A 18 10.62 -2.65 -1.16
CA ASP A 18 11.65 -3.57 -0.68
C ASP A 18 12.40 -2.99 0.54
N GLU A 19 12.70 -1.69 0.54
CA GLU A 19 13.29 -0.98 1.69
C GLU A 19 12.35 -0.94 2.90
N VAL A 20 11.06 -0.66 2.69
CA VAL A 20 10.05 -0.68 3.76
C VAL A 20 9.93 -2.08 4.37
N LEU A 21 9.90 -3.13 3.55
CA LEU A 21 9.84 -4.52 4.03
C LEU A 21 11.08 -4.89 4.83
N SER A 22 12.27 -4.49 4.39
CA SER A 22 13.52 -4.70 5.14
C SER A 22 13.45 -4.05 6.52
N ARG A 23 13.08 -2.77 6.57
CA ARG A 23 12.98 -2.02 7.84
C ARG A 23 11.96 -2.64 8.79
N ILE A 24 10.84 -3.14 8.27
CA ILE A 24 9.84 -3.84 9.10
C ILE A 24 10.41 -5.17 9.59
N ALA A 25 11.16 -5.91 8.75
CA ALA A 25 11.75 -7.18 9.12
C ALA A 25 12.81 -7.06 10.23
N ASP A 26 13.57 -5.96 10.24
CA ASP A 26 14.54 -5.63 11.29
C ASP A 26 13.87 -5.44 12.66
N ILE A 27 12.61 -4.97 12.68
CA ILE A 27 11.83 -4.78 13.92
C ILE A 27 11.02 -6.02 14.29
N ASP A 28 10.33 -6.61 13.31
CA ASP A 28 9.43 -7.74 13.48
C ASP A 28 9.31 -8.54 12.18
N LYS A 29 10.13 -9.59 12.08
CA LYS A 29 10.16 -10.50 10.92
C LYS A 29 8.81 -11.14 10.62
N ASN A 30 8.03 -11.51 11.64
CA ASN A 30 6.70 -12.10 11.44
C ASN A 30 5.73 -11.09 10.84
N ARG A 31 5.79 -9.83 11.28
CA ARG A 31 4.99 -8.76 10.71
C ARG A 31 5.41 -8.45 9.28
N ALA A 32 6.70 -8.48 8.96
CA ALA A 32 7.18 -8.31 7.60
C ALA A 32 6.59 -9.36 6.65
N TYR A 33 6.45 -10.61 7.10
CA TYR A 33 5.78 -11.65 6.32
C TYR A 33 4.29 -11.37 6.06
N ASP A 34 3.57 -10.80 7.03
CA ASP A 34 2.18 -10.39 6.82
C ASP A 34 2.07 -9.28 5.75
N VAL A 35 2.96 -8.29 5.82
CA VAL A 35 3.03 -7.17 4.86
C VAL A 35 3.41 -7.69 3.47
N LEU A 36 4.40 -8.58 3.39
CA LEU A 36 4.79 -9.25 2.15
C LEU A 36 3.62 -10.00 1.51
N SER A 37 2.91 -10.83 2.28
CA SER A 37 1.73 -11.55 1.81
C SER A 37 0.66 -10.61 1.27
N PHE A 38 0.44 -9.46 1.92
CA PHE A 38 -0.50 -8.46 1.45
C PHE A 38 -0.10 -7.90 0.07
N TYR A 39 1.16 -7.47 -0.11
CA TYR A 39 1.60 -6.89 -1.38
C TYR A 39 1.68 -7.91 -2.52
N MET A 40 1.95 -9.18 -2.23
CA MET A 40 1.87 -10.23 -3.25
C MET A 40 0.45 -10.40 -3.78
N ASP A 41 -0.54 -10.45 -2.88
CA ASP A 41 -1.94 -10.52 -3.27
C ASP A 41 -2.40 -9.23 -3.95
N TYR A 42 -1.86 -8.08 -3.53
CA TYR A 42 -2.21 -6.79 -4.11
C TYR A 42 -1.67 -6.63 -5.53
N GLU A 43 -0.40 -6.95 -5.77
CA GLU A 43 0.21 -7.01 -7.12
C GLU A 43 -0.59 -7.96 -8.01
N LYS A 44 -0.92 -9.16 -7.53
CA LYS A 44 -1.74 -10.12 -8.27
C LYS A 44 -3.13 -9.56 -8.62
N SER A 45 -3.77 -8.87 -7.68
CA SER A 45 -5.05 -8.22 -7.92
C SER A 45 -4.95 -7.14 -9.00
N ILE A 46 -3.92 -6.31 -8.97
CA ILE A 46 -3.67 -5.29 -9.99
C ILE A 46 -3.40 -5.94 -11.35
N ASN A 47 -2.58 -6.99 -11.41
CA ASN A 47 -2.30 -7.72 -12.65
C ASN A 47 -3.59 -8.28 -13.29
N ASN A 48 -4.52 -8.78 -12.48
CA ASN A 48 -5.80 -9.29 -12.98
C ASN A 48 -6.70 -8.18 -13.50
N VAL A 49 -6.81 -7.06 -12.77
CA VAL A 49 -7.57 -5.88 -13.22
C VAL A 49 -6.98 -5.33 -14.51
N SER A 50 -5.66 -5.19 -14.59
CA SER A 50 -4.94 -4.70 -15.76
C SER A 50 -5.25 -5.47 -17.04
N LYS A 51 -5.52 -6.78 -16.96
CA LYS A 51 -5.87 -7.61 -18.13
C LYS A 51 -7.22 -7.25 -18.74
N VAL A 52 -8.20 -6.82 -17.93
CA VAL A 52 -9.56 -6.54 -18.41
C VAL A 52 -9.75 -5.10 -18.88
N ILE A 53 -8.88 -4.18 -18.47
CA ILE A 53 -8.92 -2.78 -18.92
C ILE A 53 -8.46 -2.71 -20.38
N LYS A 54 -9.23 -2.03 -21.22
CA LYS A 54 -8.90 -1.80 -22.63
C LYS A 54 -7.81 -0.73 -22.76
N ARG A 55 -7.11 -0.73 -23.91
CA ARG A 55 -6.22 0.36 -24.32
C ARG A 55 -6.93 1.72 -24.19
N ASN A 56 -6.23 2.74 -23.69
CA ASN A 56 -6.76 4.05 -23.31
C ASN A 56 -7.76 4.06 -22.13
N GLY A 57 -8.04 2.93 -21.50
CA GLY A 57 -8.91 2.85 -20.33
C GLY A 57 -8.28 3.54 -19.12
N ILE A 58 -9.13 4.15 -18.29
CA ILE A 58 -8.70 4.87 -17.08
C ILE A 58 -9.06 4.03 -15.85
N VAL A 59 -8.14 3.97 -14.89
CA VAL A 59 -8.36 3.41 -13.55
C VAL A 59 -8.16 4.48 -12.49
N ALA A 60 -8.99 4.44 -11.45
CA ALA A 60 -8.86 5.28 -10.27
C ALA A 60 -8.85 4.38 -9.04
N TYR A 61 -7.73 4.37 -8.30
CA TYR A 61 -7.55 3.60 -7.09
C TYR A 61 -7.49 4.53 -5.89
N VAL A 62 -8.44 4.36 -4.96
CA VAL A 62 -8.42 5.05 -3.68
C VAL A 62 -7.62 4.20 -2.70
N VAL A 63 -6.48 4.71 -2.26
CA VAL A 63 -5.58 4.04 -1.33
C VAL A 63 -5.23 4.97 -0.17
N GLY A 64 -4.81 4.35 0.92
CA GLY A 64 -4.40 5.06 2.11
C GLY A 64 -3.00 4.63 2.51
N ASN A 65 -2.15 5.59 2.84
CA ASN A 65 -0.80 5.32 3.33
C ASN A 65 -0.91 4.78 4.76
N ARG A 66 -0.39 3.57 4.95
CA ARG A 66 -0.54 2.82 6.19
C ARG A 66 0.75 2.88 6.98
N LYS A 67 0.63 2.71 8.29
CA LYS A 67 1.79 2.61 9.18
C LYS A 67 1.83 1.22 9.80
N VAL A 68 2.96 0.55 9.71
CA VAL A 68 3.19 -0.77 10.33
C VAL A 68 4.45 -0.69 11.15
N LYS A 69 4.36 -1.00 12.45
CA LYS A 69 5.50 -0.91 13.40
C LYS A 69 6.18 0.47 13.37
N GLY A 70 5.39 1.54 13.21
CA GLY A 70 5.90 2.91 13.14
C GLY A 70 6.51 3.30 11.79
N ILE A 71 6.63 2.37 10.83
CA ILE A 71 7.13 2.62 9.48
C ILE A 71 5.94 2.95 8.58
N GLU A 72 5.98 4.12 7.95
CA GLU A 72 5.00 4.50 6.93
C GLU A 72 5.24 3.75 5.63
N ILE A 73 4.16 3.26 5.05
CA ILE A 73 4.14 2.56 3.77
C ILE A 73 3.38 3.42 2.77
N PRO A 74 4.08 4.01 1.78
CA PRO A 74 3.50 4.89 0.76
C PRO A 74 2.75 4.06 -0.30
N ASN A 75 1.52 3.70 0.02
CA ASN A 75 0.69 2.84 -0.81
C ASN A 75 0.36 3.49 -2.15
N ASP A 76 0.17 4.80 -2.18
CA ASP A 76 -0.10 5.55 -3.39
C ASP A 76 1.01 5.37 -4.44
N GLU A 77 2.27 5.52 -4.04
CA GLU A 77 3.42 5.30 -4.92
C GLU A 77 3.58 3.83 -5.33
N ILE A 78 3.38 2.89 -4.38
CA ILE A 78 3.46 1.45 -4.68
C ILE A 78 2.39 1.05 -5.69
N THR A 79 1.17 1.57 -5.55
CA THR A 79 0.07 1.35 -6.51
C THR A 79 0.46 1.84 -7.90
N VAL A 80 1.05 3.04 -8.01
CA VAL A 80 1.55 3.54 -9.30
C VAL A 80 2.55 2.56 -9.91
N LYS A 81 3.55 2.12 -9.16
CA LYS A 81 4.60 1.21 -9.64
C LYS A 81 4.07 -0.15 -10.08
N PHE A 82 3.05 -0.69 -9.42
CA PHE A 82 2.41 -1.92 -9.88
C PHE A 82 1.66 -1.74 -11.20
N PHE A 83 0.95 -0.63 -11.38
CA PHE A 83 0.25 -0.36 -12.64
C PHE A 83 1.21 -0.04 -13.79
N GLU A 84 2.32 0.68 -13.55
CA GLU A 84 3.35 0.95 -14.56
C GLU A 84 3.90 -0.35 -15.19
N ARG A 85 4.13 -1.39 -14.37
CA ARG A 85 4.54 -2.72 -14.84
C ARG A 85 3.52 -3.41 -15.74
N ASN A 86 2.27 -2.98 -15.68
CA ASN A 86 1.17 -3.50 -16.47
C ASN A 86 0.82 -2.61 -17.68
N GLY A 87 1.72 -1.68 -18.06
CA GLY A 87 1.52 -0.81 -19.22
C GLY A 87 0.54 0.33 -18.95
N PHE A 88 0.55 0.89 -17.75
CA PHE A 88 -0.21 2.10 -17.42
C PHE A 88 0.72 3.28 -17.20
N SER A 89 0.27 4.46 -17.62
CA SER A 89 0.90 5.73 -17.29
C SER A 89 0.14 6.41 -16.16
N HIS A 90 0.87 6.92 -15.17
CA HIS A 90 0.29 7.73 -14.10
C HIS A 90 -0.14 9.09 -14.65
N ILE A 91 -1.40 9.46 -14.40
CA ILE A 91 -1.91 10.79 -14.78
C ILE A 91 -1.70 11.76 -13.62
N LYS A 92 -2.22 11.41 -12.44
CA LYS A 92 -2.09 12.21 -11.21
C LYS A 92 -2.54 11.42 -9.99
N THR A 93 -2.08 11.85 -8.83
CA THR A 93 -2.61 11.43 -7.53
C THR A 93 -3.31 12.62 -6.88
N VAL A 94 -4.59 12.46 -6.53
CA VAL A 94 -5.34 13.50 -5.80
C VAL A 94 -5.33 13.13 -4.32
N ILE A 95 -4.84 14.04 -3.49
CA ILE A 95 -4.83 13.89 -2.03
C ILE A 95 -6.12 14.48 -1.49
N ARG A 96 -6.85 13.70 -0.68
CA ARG A 96 -8.10 14.13 -0.06
C ARG A 96 -8.05 13.94 1.45
N GLU A 97 -8.42 14.97 2.20
CA GLU A 97 -8.64 14.83 3.63
C GLU A 97 -9.88 13.96 3.91
N ILE A 98 -9.82 13.19 5.00
CA ILE A 98 -10.97 12.49 5.58
C ILE A 98 -11.40 13.26 6.84
N PRO A 99 -12.24 14.30 6.72
CA PRO A 99 -12.58 15.16 7.85
C PRO A 99 -13.41 14.42 8.91
N ASN A 100 -14.35 13.56 8.48
CA ASN A 100 -15.24 12.79 9.34
C ASN A 100 -14.81 11.32 9.36
N LYS A 101 -13.92 10.93 10.28
CA LYS A 101 -13.56 9.53 10.50
C LYS A 101 -14.49 8.88 11.52
N ARG A 102 -15.03 7.71 11.20
CA ARG A 102 -15.64 6.82 12.20
C ARG A 102 -14.62 6.25 13.20
N MET A 103 -13.34 6.20 12.81
CA MET A 103 -12.23 5.76 13.64
C MET A 103 -11.58 6.96 14.36
N PRO A 104 -11.10 6.82 15.62
CA PRO A 104 -10.45 7.92 16.32
C PRO A 104 -9.22 8.46 15.59
N LYS A 105 -8.98 9.78 15.70
CA LYS A 105 -7.86 10.50 15.07
C LYS A 105 -6.48 10.06 15.59
N ARG A 106 -6.44 9.44 16.77
CA ARG A 106 -5.26 8.86 17.41
C ARG A 106 -5.54 7.40 17.74
N ASN A 107 -4.59 6.53 17.48
CA ASN A 107 -4.60 5.15 17.95
C ASN A 107 -3.40 4.91 18.88
N SER A 108 -3.47 3.89 19.72
CA SER A 108 -2.29 3.40 20.45
C SER A 108 -1.81 2.12 19.76
N PRO A 109 -0.92 2.22 18.74
CA PRO A 109 -0.50 1.06 17.98
C PRO A 109 0.32 0.05 18.80
N SER A 110 0.88 0.47 19.94
CA SER A 110 1.62 -0.37 20.88
C SER A 110 0.76 -0.98 21.99
N ASN A 111 -0.51 -0.60 22.12
CA ASN A 111 -1.41 -1.00 23.22
C ASN A 111 -0.86 -0.65 24.62
N ILE A 112 0.13 0.24 24.69
CA ILE A 112 0.71 0.79 25.92
C ILE A 112 0.04 2.14 26.17
N ALA A 113 -0.60 2.28 27.33
CA ALA A 113 -1.26 3.52 27.72
C ALA A 113 -0.28 4.71 27.63
N GLY A 114 -0.67 5.76 26.90
CA GLY A 114 0.11 6.99 26.72
C GLY A 114 0.92 7.08 25.42
N ILE A 115 1.20 5.96 24.74
CA ILE A 115 1.86 5.99 23.41
C ILE A 115 0.77 6.05 22.33
N THR A 116 0.61 7.20 21.71
CA THR A 116 -0.37 7.40 20.62
C THR A 116 0.33 7.74 19.32
N ASP A 117 -0.20 7.23 18.20
CA ASP A 117 0.19 7.63 16.85
C ASP A 117 -1.03 8.24 16.14
N THR A 118 -0.76 9.06 15.13
CA THR A 118 -1.81 9.66 14.31
C THR A 118 -2.38 8.62 13.35
N THR A 119 -3.71 8.53 13.28
CA THR A 119 -4.34 7.68 12.26
C THR A 119 -4.37 8.40 10.92
N MET A 120 -4.26 7.62 9.83
CA MET A 120 -4.32 8.06 8.44
C MET A 120 -5.44 9.09 8.20
N SER A 121 -5.07 10.36 7.97
CA SER A 121 -6.00 11.50 7.78
C SER A 121 -6.26 11.83 6.31
N HIS A 122 -5.49 11.23 5.42
CA HIS A 122 -5.56 11.45 3.99
C HIS A 122 -5.83 10.14 3.24
N GLU A 123 -6.60 10.24 2.18
CA GLU A 123 -6.72 9.23 1.14
C GLU A 123 -6.11 9.77 -0.15
N TYR A 124 -5.60 8.86 -0.96
CA TYR A 124 -4.89 9.15 -2.20
C TYR A 124 -5.66 8.48 -3.33
N ILE A 125 -6.15 9.28 -4.27
CA ILE A 125 -6.84 8.80 -5.46
C ILE A 125 -5.81 8.77 -6.59
N VAL A 126 -5.26 7.60 -6.86
CA VAL A 126 -4.27 7.37 -7.92
C VAL A 126 -5.02 7.14 -9.23
N ILE A 127 -4.83 8.04 -10.19
CA ILE A 127 -5.47 7.99 -11.51
C ILE A 127 -4.42 7.61 -12.55
N LEU A 128 -4.67 6.51 -13.28
CA LEU A 128 -3.77 6.01 -14.33
C LEU A 128 -4.54 5.70 -15.61
N LYS A 129 -3.83 5.71 -16.74
CA LYS A 129 -4.36 5.35 -18.05
C LYS A 129 -3.58 4.17 -18.62
N LYS A 130 -4.27 3.18 -19.18
CA LYS A 130 -3.64 2.07 -19.90
C LYS A 130 -3.18 2.53 -21.28
N GLU A 131 -1.94 2.25 -21.62
CA GLU A 131 -1.35 2.53 -22.93
C GLU A 131 -1.80 1.57 -24.03
#